data_AF-A0A349J4I1-F1
#
_entry.id   AF-A0A349J4I1-F1
#
_cell.length_a   1.000
_cell.length_b   1.000
_cell.length_c   1.000
_cell.angle_alpha   90.00
_cell.angle_beta   90.00
_cell.angle_gamma   90.00
#
_symmetry.space_group_name_H-M   'P 1'
#
loop_
_entity.id
_entity.type
_entity.pdbx_description
1 polymer ?
#
loop_
_entity_poly.entity_id
_entity_poly.type
_entity_poly.pdbx_seq_one_letter_code
_entity_poly.pdbx_strand_id
1 'polypeptide(L)'
;MSRFRGSNEPGGGLFVPYILVLIFIFLESLPNNFFVMAQLKIGLYFTPLFFIGLTAESDATPAFLAILGLLNDIVSEMPLGFWSSLFVIFYLLCVSQRNILSSASFGSYWITFAVLVAMTYLSAFLLALMIGDLHLATVPFFLSALVCILFFPLLYFPLSFFRETLSASERN
;
A
#
# COMPACT_ATOMS: atom_id res chain seq x y z
N MET A 1 -7.70 18.30 36.18
CA MET A 1 -8.79 17.92 35.25
C MET A 1 -8.63 18.70 33.95
N SER A 2 -8.68 17.96 32.83
CA SER A 2 -8.73 18.39 31.42
C SER A 2 -7.86 19.57 30.98
N ARG A 3 -6.58 19.28 30.66
CA ARG A 3 -5.95 19.99 29.54
C ARG A 3 -6.66 19.52 28.28
N PHE A 4 -7.45 20.40 27.68
CA PHE A 4 -7.78 20.33 26.26
C PHE A 4 -6.45 20.29 25.52
N ARG A 5 -6.04 19.07 25.14
CA ARG A 5 -4.96 18.85 24.20
C ARG A 5 -5.50 19.43 22.90
N GLY A 6 -5.00 20.62 22.57
CA GLY A 6 -5.32 21.29 21.33
C GLY A 6 -5.24 20.29 20.20
N SER A 7 -6.23 20.38 19.31
CA SER A 7 -6.22 19.74 18.01
C SER A 7 -4.87 20.00 17.35
N ASN A 8 -3.98 19.02 17.45
CA ASN A 8 -2.90 18.89 16.49
C ASN A 8 -3.61 18.65 15.16
N GLU A 9 -3.76 19.72 14.38
CA GLU A 9 -4.00 19.57 12.96
C GLU A 9 -2.92 18.61 12.46
N PRO A 10 -3.28 17.48 11.85
CA PRO A 10 -2.27 16.57 11.35
C PRO A 10 -1.57 17.32 10.21
N GLY A 11 -0.31 17.69 10.43
CA GLY A 11 0.54 18.31 9.44
C GLY A 11 0.37 17.58 8.11
N GLY A 12 0.21 18.33 7.02
CA GLY A 12 -0.20 17.82 5.71
C GLY A 12 0.59 16.61 5.19
N GLY A 13 1.77 16.32 5.74
CA GLY A 13 2.58 15.13 5.45
C GLY A 13 1.99 13.79 5.89
N LEU A 14 1.09 13.76 6.88
CA LEU A 14 0.47 12.51 7.36
C LEU A 14 -0.56 11.94 6.37
N PHE A 15 -1.20 12.80 5.57
CA PHE A 15 -2.26 12.40 4.64
C PHE A 15 -1.76 12.07 3.23
N VAL A 16 -0.60 12.59 2.82
CA VAL A 16 0.00 12.35 1.49
C VAL A 16 0.01 10.88 1.10
N PRO A 17 0.49 9.93 1.93
CA PRO A 17 0.53 8.54 1.48
C PRO A 17 -0.88 7.96 1.31
N TYR A 18 -1.88 8.33 2.12
CA TYR A 18 -3.27 7.89 1.94
C TYR A 18 -3.89 8.41 0.63
N ILE A 19 -3.60 9.66 0.28
CA ILE A 19 -4.02 10.24 -1.00
C ILE A 19 -3.35 9.49 -2.16
N LEU A 20 -2.08 9.10 -2.03
CA LEU A 20 -1.39 8.31 -3.05
C LEU A 20 -1.97 6.90 -3.18
N VAL A 21 -2.37 6.24 -2.08
CA VAL A 21 -3.13 4.98 -2.14
C VAL A 21 -4.38 5.18 -3.00
N LEU A 22 -5.16 6.23 -2.70
CA LEU A 22 -6.39 6.52 -3.42
C LEU A 22 -6.13 6.78 -4.92
N ILE A 23 -5.14 7.61 -5.24
CA ILE A 23 -4.74 7.89 -6.62
C ILE A 23 -4.35 6.60 -7.35
N PHE A 24 -3.56 5.72 -6.73
CA PHE A 24 -3.14 4.47 -7.36
C PHE A 24 -4.30 3.50 -7.56
N ILE A 25 -5.27 3.44 -6.64
CA ILE A 25 -6.51 2.66 -6.84
C ILE A 25 -7.24 3.12 -8.11
N PHE A 26 -7.40 4.43 -8.29
CA PHE A 26 -8.07 4.98 -9.48
C PHE A 26 -7.23 4.87 -10.75
N LEU A 27 -5.91 5.00 -10.67
CA LEU A 27 -5.03 4.82 -11.83
C LEU A 27 -5.08 3.38 -12.35
N GLU A 28 -5.19 2.41 -11.44
CA GLU A 28 -5.26 0.99 -11.78
C GLU A 28 -6.60 0.57 -12.35
N SER A 29 -7.65 1.36 -12.13
CA SER A 29 -8.99 1.12 -12.70
C SER A 29 -9.17 1.66 -14.12
N LEU A 30 -8.22 2.44 -14.62
CA LEU A 30 -8.28 2.96 -15.98
C LEU A 30 -8.19 1.80 -16.99
N PRO A 31 -9.09 1.75 -17.98
CA PRO A 31 -9.09 0.69 -18.98
C PRO A 31 -7.81 0.74 -19.81
N ASN A 32 -6.92 -0.22 -19.57
CA ASN A 32 -5.69 -0.36 -20.33
C ASN A 32 -5.96 -1.17 -21.60
N ASN A 33 -6.34 -0.50 -22.69
CA ASN A 33 -6.55 -1.12 -24.01
C ASN A 33 -5.24 -1.58 -24.71
N PHE A 34 -4.12 -1.65 -23.99
CA PHE A 34 -2.85 -2.14 -24.54
C PHE A 34 -2.86 -3.68 -24.60
N PHE A 35 -2.82 -4.19 -25.83
CA PHE A 35 -3.24 -5.50 -26.34
C PHE A 35 -2.63 -6.79 -25.71
N VAL A 36 -1.80 -6.68 -24.67
CA VAL A 36 -1.20 -7.84 -23.95
C VAL A 36 -1.10 -7.62 -22.42
N MET A 37 -1.23 -6.38 -21.94
CA MET A 37 -1.08 -6.00 -20.53
C MET A 37 -2.40 -5.60 -19.86
N ALA A 38 -3.53 -5.71 -20.56
CA ALA A 38 -4.85 -5.27 -20.10
C ALA A 38 -5.32 -5.92 -18.78
N GLN A 39 -4.74 -7.08 -18.40
CA GLN A 39 -5.10 -7.80 -17.17
C GLN A 39 -4.10 -7.61 -16.01
N LEU A 40 -3.04 -6.82 -16.22
CA LEU A 40 -1.96 -6.69 -15.24
C LEU A 40 -2.29 -5.59 -14.23
N LYS A 41 -2.74 -6.01 -13.05
CA LYS A 41 -3.01 -5.15 -11.90
C LYS A 41 -1.74 -4.93 -11.08
N ILE A 42 -0.95 -3.90 -11.42
CA ILE A 42 0.40 -3.63 -10.90
C ILE A 42 0.42 -3.43 -9.37
N GLY A 43 -0.66 -2.93 -8.75
CA GLY A 43 -0.73 -2.72 -7.30
C GLY A 43 0.27 -1.70 -6.75
N LEU A 44 0.51 -0.60 -7.47
CA LEU A 44 1.44 0.46 -7.02
C LEU A 44 1.04 1.07 -5.67
N TYR A 45 -0.23 0.95 -5.28
CA TYR A 45 -0.73 1.34 -3.96
C TYR A 45 0.00 0.64 -2.80
N PHE A 46 0.63 -0.51 -3.01
CA PHE A 46 1.39 -1.18 -1.94
C PHE A 46 2.58 -0.37 -1.44
N THR A 47 3.17 0.49 -2.28
CA THR A 47 4.31 1.32 -1.86
C THR A 47 3.91 2.38 -0.81
N PRO A 48 2.89 3.23 -1.04
CA PRO A 48 2.40 4.12 0.00
C PRO A 48 1.80 3.35 1.20
N LEU A 49 1.19 2.18 1.01
CA LEU A 49 0.77 1.32 2.14
C LEU A 49 1.96 0.91 3.02
N PHE A 50 3.08 0.53 2.40
CA PHE A 50 4.29 0.13 3.09
C PHE A 50 4.85 1.32 3.89
N PHE A 51 4.87 2.51 3.28
CA PHE A 51 5.26 3.74 3.96
C PHE A 51 4.35 4.04 5.16
N ILE A 52 3.03 3.92 5.01
CA ILE A 52 2.04 4.07 6.11
C ILE A 52 2.33 3.06 7.22
N GLY A 53 2.54 1.79 6.89
CA GLY A 53 2.86 0.75 7.87
C GLY A 53 4.10 1.06 8.72
N LEU A 54 5.09 1.72 8.13
CA LEU A 54 6.33 2.08 8.82
C LEU A 54 6.26 3.40 9.60
N THR A 55 5.31 4.29 9.29
CA THR A 55 5.29 5.67 9.80
C THR A 55 4.05 6.05 10.59
N ALA A 56 2.90 5.41 10.34
CA ALA A 56 1.64 5.79 10.96
C ALA A 56 1.63 5.54 12.47
N GLU A 57 1.11 6.50 13.24
CA GLU A 57 0.99 6.40 14.70
C GLU A 57 -0.48 6.28 15.16
N SER A 58 -1.44 6.36 14.23
CA SER A 58 -2.87 6.36 14.55
C SER A 58 -3.46 4.95 14.61
N ASP A 59 -4.17 4.66 15.70
CA ASP A 59 -4.94 3.42 15.91
C ASP A 59 -6.09 3.26 14.90
N ALA A 60 -6.54 4.34 14.27
CA ALA A 60 -7.59 4.31 13.25
C ALA A 60 -7.07 3.89 11.86
N THR A 61 -5.76 3.77 11.67
CA THR A 61 -5.13 3.46 10.37
C THR A 61 -5.67 2.18 9.71
N PRO A 62 -5.81 1.04 10.43
CA PRO A 62 -6.37 -0.17 9.84
C PRO A 62 -7.79 0.04 9.30
N ALA A 63 -8.62 0.81 10.00
CA ALA A 63 -9.98 1.10 9.56
C ALA A 63 -10.00 1.94 8.27
N PHE A 64 -9.13 2.96 8.17
CA PHE A 64 -8.98 3.73 6.93
C PHE A 64 -8.48 2.87 5.76
N LEU A 65 -7.51 2.00 5.99
CA LEU A 65 -7.00 1.09 4.95
C LEU A 65 -8.06 0.05 4.55
N ALA A 66 -8.88 -0.42 5.48
CA ALA A 66 -10.02 -1.29 5.16
C ALA A 66 -11.03 -0.58 4.25
N ILE A 67 -11.34 0.70 4.51
CA ILE A 67 -12.22 1.52 3.67
C ILE A 67 -11.61 1.72 2.28
N LEU A 68 -10.30 2.03 2.19
CA LEU A 68 -9.62 2.15 0.90
C LEU A 68 -9.59 0.84 0.12
N GLY A 69 -9.38 -0.29 0.80
CA GLY A 69 -9.44 -1.59 0.16
C GLY A 69 -10.86 -1.99 -0.26
N LEU A 70 -11.91 -1.59 0.48
CA LEU A 70 -13.31 -1.75 0.04
C LEU A 70 -13.60 -0.92 -1.21
N LEU A 71 -13.06 0.30 -1.28
CA LEU A 71 -13.15 1.10 -2.50
C LEU A 71 -12.44 0.40 -3.67
N ASN A 72 -11.26 -0.17 -3.43
CA ASN A 72 -10.57 -0.95 -4.44
C ASN A 72 -11.38 -2.17 -4.88
N ASP A 73 -12.06 -2.87 -3.96
CA ASP A 73 -12.96 -3.98 -4.29
C ASP A 73 -14.08 -3.55 -5.25
N ILE A 74 -14.75 -2.43 -4.96
CA ILE A 74 -15.81 -1.86 -5.80
C ILE A 74 -15.28 -1.50 -7.19
N VAL A 75 -14.15 -0.79 -7.23
CA VAL A 75 -13.55 -0.29 -8.47
C VAL A 75 -12.97 -1.42 -9.33
N SER A 76 -12.46 -2.48 -8.70
CA SER A 76 -11.90 -3.66 -9.34
C SER A 76 -12.91 -4.73 -9.71
N GLU A 77 -14.19 -4.52 -9.39
CA GLU A 77 -15.28 -5.51 -9.50
C GLU A 77 -14.97 -6.84 -8.75
N MET A 78 -14.20 -6.75 -7.67
CA MET A 78 -13.84 -7.89 -6.82
C MET A 78 -14.86 -8.07 -5.69
N PRO A 79 -14.98 -9.29 -5.12
CA PRO A 79 -15.83 -9.50 -3.95
C PRO A 79 -15.46 -8.58 -2.80
N LEU A 80 -16.48 -7.97 -2.18
CA LEU A 80 -16.28 -7.08 -1.04
C LEU A 80 -15.51 -7.80 0.07
N GLY A 81 -14.41 -7.21 0.52
CA GLY A 81 -13.54 -7.79 1.53
C GLY A 81 -12.25 -8.38 0.97
N PHE A 82 -12.12 -8.57 -0.35
CA PHE A 82 -10.94 -9.15 -0.97
C PHE A 82 -9.69 -8.28 -0.76
N TRP A 83 -9.63 -7.11 -1.39
CA TRP A 83 -8.53 -6.15 -1.22
C TRP A 83 -8.60 -5.46 0.13
N SER A 84 -9.80 -5.25 0.68
CA SER A 84 -9.95 -4.72 2.04
C SER A 84 -9.18 -5.54 3.08
N SER A 85 -9.32 -6.87 3.07
CA SER A 85 -8.56 -7.73 3.98
C SER A 85 -7.06 -7.72 3.67
N LEU A 86 -6.68 -7.79 2.39
CA LEU A 86 -5.26 -7.80 1.98
C LEU A 86 -4.53 -6.52 2.37
N PHE A 87 -5.18 -5.36 2.27
CA PHE A 87 -4.60 -4.06 2.64
C PHE A 87 -4.31 -4.01 4.13
N VAL A 88 -5.25 -4.46 4.96
CA VAL A 88 -5.10 -4.50 6.41
C VAL A 88 -4.02 -5.51 6.80
N ILE A 89 -4.04 -6.72 6.23
CA ILE A 89 -3.01 -7.74 6.50
C ILE A 89 -1.63 -7.22 6.11
N PHE A 90 -1.47 -6.67 4.91
CA PHE A 90 -0.21 -6.08 4.46
C PHE A 90 0.27 -4.99 5.41
N TYR A 91 -0.61 -4.08 5.83
CA TYR A 91 -0.30 -3.05 6.82
C TYR A 91 0.18 -3.64 8.15
N LEU A 92 -0.52 -4.63 8.70
CA LEU A 92 -0.14 -5.26 9.97
C LEU A 92 1.23 -5.94 9.86
N LEU A 93 1.49 -6.59 8.72
CA LEU A 93 2.81 -7.15 8.43
C LEU A 93 3.87 -6.04 8.37
N CYS A 94 3.60 -4.92 7.70
CA CYS A 94 4.54 -3.78 7.67
C CYS A 94 4.84 -3.22 9.06
N VAL A 95 3.81 -3.06 9.90
CA VAL A 95 3.96 -2.57 11.29
C VAL A 95 4.88 -3.49 12.08
N SER A 96 4.77 -4.81 11.90
CA SER A 96 5.66 -5.79 12.58
C SER A 96 7.14 -5.62 12.19
N GLN A 97 7.43 -5.05 11.02
CA GLN A 97 8.79 -4.82 10.53
C GLN A 97 9.37 -3.46 10.93
N ARG A 98 8.58 -2.56 11.54
CA ARG A 98 8.99 -1.17 11.85
C ARG A 98 10.28 -1.10 12.68
N ASN A 99 10.37 -1.90 13.73
CA ASN A 99 11.54 -1.90 14.63
C ASN A 99 12.78 -2.52 13.98
N ILE A 100 12.59 -3.49 13.07
CA ILE A 100 13.70 -4.13 12.35
C ILE A 100 14.27 -3.15 11.34
N LEU A 101 13.40 -2.37 10.69
CA LEU A 101 13.78 -1.48 9.61
C LEU A 101 14.27 -0.10 10.07
N SER A 102 14.05 0.30 11.34
CA SER A 102 14.36 1.66 11.83
C SER A 102 15.81 2.10 11.66
N SER A 103 16.76 1.16 11.62
CA SER A 103 18.18 1.43 11.41
C SER A 103 18.76 0.66 10.21
N ALA A 104 17.89 0.18 9.31
CA ALA A 104 18.28 -0.70 8.23
C ALA A 104 18.70 0.09 6.98
N SER A 105 19.49 -0.56 6.13
CA SER A 105 19.84 -0.02 4.81
C SER A 105 18.63 0.01 3.88
N PHE A 106 18.66 0.84 2.84
CA PHE A 106 17.63 0.84 1.80
C PHE A 106 17.40 -0.56 1.20
N GLY A 107 18.45 -1.36 1.01
CA GLY A 107 18.34 -2.74 0.51
C GLY A 107 17.46 -3.61 1.41
N SER A 108 17.50 -3.41 2.73
CA SER A 108 16.63 -4.11 3.68
C SER A 108 15.17 -3.71 3.51
N TYR A 109 14.87 -2.42 3.33
CA TYR A 109 13.51 -1.96 3.03
C TYR A 109 12.99 -2.59 1.74
N TRP A 110 13.81 -2.63 0.69
CA TRP A 110 13.41 -3.17 -0.60
C TRP A 110 13.16 -4.68 -0.56
N ILE A 111 14.02 -5.44 0.13
CA ILE A 111 13.82 -6.89 0.31
C ILE A 111 12.56 -7.16 1.15
N THR A 112 12.37 -6.44 2.26
CA THR A 112 11.17 -6.60 3.08
C THR A 112 9.92 -6.27 2.28
N PHE A 113 9.91 -5.16 1.55
CA PHE A 113 8.82 -4.82 0.64
C PHE A 113 8.54 -5.94 -0.37
N ALA A 114 9.60 -6.48 -1.00
CA ALA A 114 9.49 -7.56 -1.97
C ALA A 114 8.85 -8.82 -1.38
N VAL A 115 9.26 -9.22 -0.18
CA VAL A 115 8.68 -10.37 0.52
C VAL A 115 7.22 -10.12 0.86
N LEU A 116 6.89 -8.96 1.41
CA LEU A 116 5.50 -8.64 1.78
C LEU A 116 4.58 -8.57 0.58
N VAL A 117 5.01 -7.94 -0.52
CA VAL A 117 4.24 -7.88 -1.78
C VAL A 117 4.05 -9.28 -2.34
N ALA A 118 5.11 -10.09 -2.40
CA ALA A 118 5.01 -11.48 -2.87
C ALA A 118 4.03 -12.30 -2.03
N MET A 119 4.07 -12.17 -0.69
CA MET A 119 3.13 -12.82 0.21
C MET A 119 1.69 -12.35 -0.03
N THR A 120 1.47 -11.05 -0.22
CA THR A 120 0.12 -10.52 -0.46
C THR A 120 -0.45 -10.95 -1.80
N TYR A 121 0.34 -10.94 -2.87
CA TYR A 121 -0.11 -11.48 -4.17
C TYR A 121 -0.31 -12.99 -4.14
N LEU A 122 0.49 -13.73 -3.35
CA LEU A 122 0.24 -15.15 -3.11
C LEU A 122 -1.08 -15.36 -2.36
N SER A 123 -1.38 -14.55 -1.34
CA SER A 123 -2.68 -14.60 -0.64
C SER A 123 -3.83 -14.23 -1.58
N ALA A 124 -3.68 -13.21 -2.42
CA ALA A 124 -4.66 -12.83 -3.42
C ALA A 124 -4.93 -13.98 -4.42
N PHE A 125 -3.87 -14.64 -4.89
CA PHE A 125 -3.98 -15.82 -5.74
C PHE A 125 -4.75 -16.95 -5.04
N LEU A 126 -4.41 -17.28 -3.80
CA LEU A 126 -5.11 -18.33 -3.03
C LEU A 126 -6.59 -17.98 -2.82
N LEU A 127 -6.91 -16.72 -2.50
CA LEU A 127 -8.30 -16.27 -2.37
C LEU A 127 -9.05 -16.37 -3.71
N ALA A 128 -8.43 -15.94 -4.81
CA ALA A 128 -9.02 -16.05 -6.15
C ALA A 128 -9.31 -17.52 -6.53
N LEU A 129 -8.41 -18.45 -6.17
CA LEU A 129 -8.65 -19.88 -6.34
C LEU A 129 -9.88 -20.36 -5.56
N MET A 130 -10.07 -19.90 -4.32
CA MET A 130 -11.24 -20.28 -3.51
C MET A 130 -12.57 -19.75 -4.04
N ILE A 131 -12.55 -18.58 -4.70
CA ILE A 131 -13.74 -17.94 -5.26
C ILE A 131 -14.10 -18.52 -6.64
N GLY A 132 -13.22 -19.36 -7.23
CA GLY A 132 -13.45 -20.00 -8.52
C GLY A 132 -13.15 -19.10 -9.72
N ASP A 133 -12.52 -17.95 -9.50
CA ASP A 133 -12.17 -16.98 -10.54
C ASP A 133 -10.80 -17.30 -11.17
N LEU A 134 -10.69 -18.51 -11.72
CA LEU A 134 -9.42 -19.11 -12.15
C LEU A 134 -8.86 -18.53 -13.45
N HIS A 135 -9.69 -17.85 -14.25
CA HIS A 135 -9.32 -17.37 -15.59
C HIS A 135 -8.22 -16.29 -15.58
N LEU A 136 -7.85 -15.77 -14.41
CA LEU A 136 -6.99 -14.60 -14.23
C LEU A 136 -5.63 -14.87 -13.56
N ALA A 137 -5.36 -16.10 -13.11
CA ALA A 137 -4.74 -16.20 -11.79
C ALA A 137 -3.19 -16.25 -11.71
N THR A 138 -2.45 -17.03 -12.50
CA THR A 138 -1.03 -17.26 -12.11
C THR A 138 -0.04 -16.23 -12.67
N VAL A 139 -0.01 -16.06 -13.99
CA VAL A 139 0.97 -15.20 -14.68
C VAL A 139 0.73 -13.71 -14.38
N PRO A 140 -0.51 -13.20 -14.41
CA PRO A 140 -0.77 -11.78 -14.14
C PRO A 140 -0.36 -11.37 -12.72
N PHE A 141 -0.72 -12.15 -11.68
CA PHE A 141 -0.34 -11.79 -10.30
C PHE A 141 1.16 -11.84 -10.05
N PHE A 142 1.87 -12.81 -10.63
CA PHE A 142 3.32 -12.88 -10.50
C PHE A 142 4.01 -11.69 -11.17
N LEU A 143 3.61 -11.35 -12.41
CA LEU A 143 4.17 -10.20 -13.11
C LEU A 143 3.81 -8.88 -12.41
N SER A 144 2.59 -8.74 -11.91
CA SER A 144 2.17 -7.60 -11.10
C SER A 144 3.06 -7.41 -9.87
N ALA A 145 3.29 -8.47 -9.10
CA ALA A 145 4.18 -8.42 -7.95
C ALA A 145 5.59 -7.98 -8.35
N LEU A 146 6.15 -8.58 -9.41
CA LEU A 146 7.49 -8.25 -9.90
C LEU A 146 7.59 -6.78 -10.32
N VAL A 147 6.64 -6.28 -11.11
CA VAL A 147 6.61 -4.88 -11.54
C VAL A 147 6.47 -3.96 -10.32
N CYS A 148 5.58 -4.25 -9.37
CA CYS A 148 5.44 -3.48 -8.14
C CYS A 148 6.76 -3.36 -7.37
N ILE A 149 7.48 -4.48 -7.24
CA ILE A 149 8.78 -4.55 -6.56
C ILE A 149 9.85 -3.73 -7.29
N LEU A 150 9.88 -3.78 -8.62
CA LEU A 150 10.83 -2.99 -9.41
C LEU A 150 10.54 -1.49 -9.36
N PHE A 151 9.27 -1.10 -9.28
CA PHE A 151 8.86 0.30 -9.20
C PHE A 151 8.95 0.89 -7.79
N PHE A 152 9.14 0.06 -6.76
CA PHE A 152 9.25 0.50 -5.37
C PHE A 152 10.30 1.61 -5.15
N PRO A 153 11.56 1.49 -5.62
CA PRO A 153 12.55 2.55 -5.40
C PRO A 153 12.10 3.90 -5.97
N LEU A 154 11.48 3.89 -7.15
CA LEU A 154 11.02 5.10 -7.84
C LEU A 154 9.95 5.85 -7.03
N LEU A 155 9.09 5.12 -6.32
CA LEU A 155 8.03 5.69 -5.50
C LEU A 155 8.48 5.98 -4.05
N TYR A 156 9.41 5.20 -3.52
CA TYR A 156 9.90 5.33 -2.15
C TYR A 156 10.73 6.60 -1.95
N PHE A 157 11.65 6.93 -2.87
CA PHE A 157 12.53 8.09 -2.71
C PHE A 157 11.79 9.45 -2.63
N PRO A 158 10.79 9.73 -3.50
CA PRO A 158 9.98 10.94 -3.37
C PRO A 158 9.26 11.01 -2.02
N LEU A 159 8.65 9.91 -1.58
CA LEU A 159 7.93 9.83 -0.32
C LEU A 159 8.83 10.11 0.90
N SER A 160 10.03 9.54 0.93
CA SER A 160 11.00 9.81 2.00
C SER A 160 11.45 11.26 2.00
N PHE A 161 11.72 11.83 0.83
CA PHE A 161 12.14 13.23 0.69
C PHE A 161 11.07 14.22 1.17
N PHE A 162 9.79 13.99 0.82
CA PHE A 162 8.69 14.83 1.29
C PHE A 162 8.56 14.82 2.81
N ARG A 163 8.74 13.65 3.45
CA ARG A 163 8.70 13.53 4.91
C ARG A 163 9.82 14.32 5.58
N GLU A 164 11.06 14.21 5.08
CA GLU A 164 12.21 14.93 5.63
C GLU A 164 12.00 16.45 5.51
N THR A 165 11.51 16.93 4.37
CA THR A 165 11.26 18.35 4.11
C THR A 165 10.18 18.90 5.04
N LEU A 166 9.07 18.18 5.22
CA LEU A 166 7.98 18.60 6.11
C LEU A 166 8.42 18.59 7.58
N SER A 167 9.18 17.57 7.99
CA SER A 167 9.75 17.51 9.34
C SER A 167 10.78 18.61 9.62
N ALA A 168 11.47 19.12 8.61
CA ALA A 168 12.37 20.26 8.73
C ALA A 168 11.60 21.59 8.83
N SER A 169 10.48 21.73 8.11
CA SER A 169 9.64 22.92 8.16
C SER A 169 8.93 23.11 9.50
N GLU A 170 8.54 22.04 10.20
CA GLU A 170 7.87 22.12 11.52
C GLU A 170 8.83 22.49 12.66
N ARG A 171 10.15 22.49 12.40
CA ARG A 171 11.19 22.82 13.40
C ARG A 171 11.69 24.27 13.34
N ASN A 172 11.31 25.03 12.31
CA ASN A 172 11.65 26.45 12.12
C ASN A 172 10.44 27.33 12.40
#